data_AF-A0A2V9RC72-F1
#
_entry.id   AF-A0A2V9RC72-F1
#
_cell.length_a   1.000
_cell.length_b   1.000
_cell.length_c   1.000
_cell.angle_alpha   90.00
_cell.angle_beta   90.00
_cell.angle_gamma   90.00
#
_symmetry.space_group_name_H-M   'P 1'
#
loop_
_entity.id
_entity.type
_entity.pdbx_description
1 polymer ?
#
loop_
_entity_poly.entity_id
_entity_poly.type
_entity_poly.pdbx_seq_one_letter_code
_entity_poly.pdbx_strand_id
1 'polypeptide(L)' 'VFQITNDALQRRNVQTGISNLTQVEVTAGITDNALLAIAPMNGKPLRDGQQVKVTP' A
#
# COMPACT_ATOMS: atom_id res chain seq x y z
N VAL A 1 -3.43 3.36 2.87
CA VAL A 1 -2.31 2.57 2.30
C VAL A 1 -2.04 3.02 0.87
N PHE A 2 -0.95 2.55 0.24
CA PHE A 2 -0.70 2.75 -1.20
C PHE A 2 -0.80 1.43 -1.93
N GLN A 3 -1.78 1.32 -2.83
CA GLN A 3 -1.98 0.19 -3.73
C GLN A 3 -1.25 0.47 -5.05
N ILE A 4 -0.63 -0.56 -5.62
CA ILE A 4 -0.05 -0.49 -6.95
C ILE A 4 -1.15 -0.88 -7.95
N THR A 5 -1.44 0.00 -8.90
CA THR A 5 -2.41 -0.25 -9.98
C THR A 5 -1.86 0.36 -11.24
N ASN A 6 -1.75 -0.43 -12.32
CA ASN A 6 -1.16 -0.01 -13.59
C ASN A 6 0.21 0.68 -13.42
N ASP A 7 1.10 0.07 -12.65
CA ASP A 7 2.46 0.57 -12.35
C ASP A 7 2.52 1.96 -11.68
N ALA A 8 1.42 2.40 -11.07
CA ALA A 8 1.34 3.63 -10.31
C ALA A 8 0.83 3.40 -8.89
N LEU A 9 1.32 4.22 -7.94
CA LEU A 9 0.80 4.25 -6.58
C LEU A 9 -0.54 4.99 -6.56
N GLN A 10 -1.54 4.33 -5.98
CA GLN A 10 -2.84 4.92 -5.68
C GLN A 10 -3.07 4.90 -4.18
N ARG A 11 -3.33 6.07 -3.60
CA ARG A 11 -3.68 6.19 -2.19
C ARG A 11 -5.08 5.65 -1.96
N ARG A 12 -5.18 4.65 -1.09
CA ARG A 12 -6.45 4.03 -0.69
C ARG A 12 -6.70 4.25 0.79
N ASN A 13 -7.90 4.73 1.11
CA ASN A 13 -8.41 4.73 2.47
C ASN A 13 -8.89 3.32 2.78
N VAL A 14 -8.48 2.80 3.93
CA VAL A 14 -8.86 1.46 4.41
C VAL A 14 -9.44 1.57 5.80
N GLN A 15 -10.32 0.64 6.14
CA GLN A 15 -10.79 0.45 7.51
C GLN A 15 -9.86 -0.54 8.19
N THR A 16 -9.45 -0.22 9.42
CA THR A 16 -8.54 -1.05 10.21
C THR A 16 -9.27 -1.64 11.41
N GLY A 17 -8.97 -2.90 11.72
CA GLY A 17 -9.55 -3.66 12.83
C GLY A 17 -8.60 -3.78 14.02
N ILE A 18 -8.55 -4.98 14.60
CA ILE A 18 -7.68 -5.26 15.76
C ILE A 18 -6.22 -5.16 15.31
N SER A 19 -5.40 -4.47 16.09
CA SER A 19 -3.97 -4.26 15.80
C SER A 19 -3.10 -4.72 16.97
N ASN A 20 -1.91 -5.24 16.66
CA ASN A 20 -0.84 -5.42 17.64
C ASN A 20 0.29 -4.41 17.36
N LEU A 21 1.43 -4.52 18.06
CA LEU A 21 2.52 -3.56 17.96
C LEU A 21 3.16 -3.46 16.56
N THR A 22 3.11 -4.54 15.77
CA THR A 22 3.80 -4.62 14.47
C THR A 22 2.88 -4.88 13.28
N GLN A 23 1.61 -5.20 13.53
CA GLN A 23 0.63 -5.58 12.51
C GLN A 23 -0.71 -4.89 12.75
N VAL A 24 -1.35 -4.53 11.65
CA VAL A 24 -2.69 -3.93 11.62
C VAL A 24 -3.56 -4.76 10.70
N GLU A 25 -4.72 -5.21 11.19
CA GLU A 25 -5.73 -5.86 10.37
C GLU A 25 -6.45 -4.83 9.49
N VAL A 26 -6.62 -5.14 8.21
CA VAL A 26 -7.45 -4.35 7.28
C VAL A 26 -8.75 -5.09 7.05
N THR A 27 -9.87 -4.48 7.43
CA THR A 27 -11.20 -5.10 7.39
C THR A 27 -12.01 -4.70 6.15
N ALA A 28 -11.70 -3.56 5.53
CA ALA A 28 -12.34 -3.10 4.29
C ALA A 28 -11.52 -2.01 3.57
N GLY A 29 -11.95 -1.67 2.34
CA GLY A 29 -11.38 -0.57 1.55
C GLY A 29 -10.24 -0.99 0.63
N ILE A 30 -9.95 -2.30 0.54
CA ILE A 30 -9.03 -2.87 -0.43
C ILE A 30 -9.53 -4.25 -0.89
N THR A 31 -9.19 -4.62 -2.13
CA THR A 31 -9.55 -5.91 -2.70
C THR A 31 -8.55 -6.99 -2.30
N ASP A 32 -9.01 -8.24 -2.29
CA ASP A 32 -8.14 -9.40 -2.11
C ASP A 32 -7.02 -9.42 -3.15
N ASN A 33 -5.84 -9.91 -2.73
CA ASN A 33 -4.63 -9.99 -3.56
C ASN A 33 -4.13 -8.65 -4.14
N ALA A 34 -4.57 -7.52 -3.60
CA ALA A 34 -4.05 -6.22 -3.99
C ALA A 34 -2.55 -6.11 -3.69
N LEU A 35 -1.78 -5.66 -4.68
CA LEU A 35 -0.36 -5.39 -4.49
C LEU A 35 -0.19 -4.05 -3.76
N LEU A 36 0.53 -4.06 -2.64
CA LEU A 36 0.71 -2.91 -1.77
C LEU A 36 2.17 -2.47 -1.71
N ALA A 37 2.39 -1.17 -1.66
CA ALA A 37 3.69 -0.61 -1.32
C ALA A 37 3.82 -0.49 0.21
N ILE A 38 4.76 -1.23 0.79
CA ILE A 38 5.06 -1.19 2.24
C ILE A 38 6.13 -0.14 2.54
N ALA A 39 7.21 -0.11 1.73
CA ALA A 39 8.29 0.84 1.87
C ALA A 39 8.95 1.17 0.52
N PRO A 40 9.47 2.39 0.32
CA PRO A 40 10.21 2.76 -0.88
C PRO A 40 11.65 2.23 -0.83
N MET A 41 12.11 1.58 -1.90
CA MET A 41 13.51 1.12 -2.00
C MET A 41 14.53 2.24 -2.15
N ASN A 42 14.11 3.38 -2.71
CA ASN A 42 14.98 4.53 -2.96
C ASN A 42 15.04 5.51 -1.77
N GLY A 43 14.42 5.17 -0.64
CA GLY A 43 14.35 6.02 0.56
C GLY A 43 13.54 7.31 0.40
N LYS A 44 12.89 7.54 -0.75
CA LYS A 44 12.05 8.72 -0.99
C LYS A 44 10.61 8.46 -0.57
N PRO A 45 9.88 9.45 -0.03
CA PRO A 45 8.49 9.27 0.36
C PRO A 45 7.62 8.79 -0.80
N LEU A 46 6.69 7.88 -0.51
CA LEU A 46 5.67 7.42 -1.45
C LEU A 46 4.64 8.54 -1.68
N ARG A 47 4.33 8.82 -2.95
CA ARG A 47 3.34 9.84 -3.34
C ARG A 47 2.25 9.24 -4.20
N ASP A 48 1.04 9.80 -4.06
CA ASP A 48 -0.07 9.41 -4.92
C ASP A 48 0.22 9.77 -6.38
N GLY A 49 -0.15 8.87 -7.30
CA GLY A 49 0.13 8.99 -8.75
C GLY A 49 1.59 8.72 -9.15
N GLN A 50 2.47 8.40 -8.21
CA GLN A 50 3.88 8.13 -8.52
C GLN A 50 4.02 6.81 -9.29
N GLN A 51 4.76 6.85 -10.40
CA GLN A 51 5.13 5.64 -11.13
C GLN A 51 6.14 4.81 -10.34
N VAL A 52 5.95 3.51 -10.33
CA VAL A 52 6.77 2.55 -9.59
C VAL A 52 7.07 1.33 -10.44
N LYS A 53 8.17 0.68 -10.10
CA LYS A 53 8.52 -0.64 -10.62
C LYS A 53 8.59 -1.60 -9.44
N VAL A 54 7.90 -2.73 -9.57
CA VAL A 54 7.96 -3.81 -8.59
C VAL A 54 9.24 -4.60 -8.83
N THR A 55 10.00 -4.85 -7.77
CA THR A 55 11.16 -5.73 -7.79
C THR A 55 10.92 -6.90 -6.84
N PRO A 56 11.36 -8.12 -7.17
CA PRO A 56 11.34 -9.25 -6.25
C PRO A 56 12.19 -9.01 -4.99
#